data_AF-S7TWM7-F1
#
_entry.id   AF-S7TWM7-F1
#
_cell.length_a   1.000
_cell.length_b   1.000
_cell.length_c   1.000
_cell.angle_alpha   90.00
_cell.angle_beta   90.00
_cell.angle_gamma   90.00
#
_symmetry.space_group_name_H-M   'P 1'
#
loop_
_entity.id
_entity.type
_entity.pdbx_description
1 polymer ?
#
loop_
_entity_poly.entity_id
_entity_poly.type
_entity_poly.pdbx_seq_one_letter_code
_entity_poly.pdbx_strand_id
1 'polypeptide(L)'
;MLCKRMYVTIVGLIIISLLEMGFGFSAQGAPGEDHSSSDATVAVPYENIRQLVETALTTEADEIKALKARFTALDRYKKTIDILLRAASLQQTAHANLLVEPASDLQDILQAKSDSDAVMTNLSEMMAQARDERTAAETQLARVEEQILLNQENLATIREGKSDTPITVKLIRRIETLDDLLNTEKEMLRKIVDTYEASEEKLKAAHDRLSVMEDTFDNAISKKKKEDLFKRGEPGLDAFDITRLDDYIGDLPDRIISKLNHDVQALLDKGRLRITGIILFALIILVIMFQLKRKIIQWDKDNELARHYPRRHLVLRMASRSIPLGWTAVVLYFFAFVKHLYATIAPLGIGFVVVFVWLWSRWGLDAVTFWNQTVQQKIPEPLALRLRLLMRIVRYFTLAVVFLVWLYGRTSIISTICNIVFYLILAVWSVGFNHKLNEKISKTVSATSVKRLTQIAMITIYLIPMGGLIINLSGYQAFSSYWLISWGISLSIALWSWLIFHMIREWHEHFRKSSTSAGALTGKNRPFKWFCIQISWLAWFWISLIGLIFAWYVDKTRFFINIVQLMTLSLPIGSLNINLVNLLGIAIVLLVTHVLTRI
;
A
#
# COMPACT_ATOMS: atom_id res chain seq x y z
N MET A 1 -4.42 -15.15 35.10
CA MET A 1 -4.35 -16.05 33.91
C MET A 1 -4.50 -15.33 32.57
N LEU A 2 -5.26 -14.24 32.43
CA LEU A 2 -5.41 -13.50 31.16
C LEU A 2 -4.12 -12.85 30.60
N CYS A 3 -3.22 -12.30 31.44
CA CYS A 3 -1.96 -11.72 30.94
C CYS A 3 -0.97 -12.76 30.38
N LYS A 4 -0.97 -14.00 30.89
CA LYS A 4 -0.08 -15.07 30.43
C LYS A 4 -0.46 -15.55 29.02
N ARG A 5 -1.76 -15.52 28.68
CA ARG A 5 -2.27 -15.84 27.33
C ARG A 5 -2.03 -14.72 26.32
N MET A 6 -2.08 -13.45 26.75
CA MET A 6 -1.77 -12.30 25.88
C MET A 6 -0.29 -12.26 25.50
N TYR A 7 0.61 -12.63 26.42
CA TYR A 7 2.05 -12.76 26.18
C TYR A 7 2.40 -13.86 25.16
N VAL A 8 1.78 -15.04 25.27
CA VAL A 8 1.96 -16.14 24.28
C VAL A 8 1.46 -15.76 22.89
N THR A 9 0.46 -14.88 22.78
CA THR A 9 -0.08 -14.46 21.47
C THR A 9 0.81 -13.40 20.80
N ILE A 10 1.41 -12.50 21.58
CA ILE A 10 2.34 -11.47 21.06
C ILE A 10 3.71 -12.09 20.74
N VAL A 11 4.22 -12.98 21.60
CA VAL A 11 5.45 -13.75 21.32
C VAL A 11 5.23 -14.74 20.18
N GLY A 12 4.05 -15.35 20.06
CA GLY A 12 3.68 -16.18 18.91
C GLY A 12 3.62 -15.41 17.58
N LEU A 13 3.15 -14.16 17.58
CA LEU A 13 3.18 -13.28 16.40
C LEU A 13 4.61 -12.85 16.02
N ILE A 14 5.49 -12.68 17.00
CA ILE A 14 6.91 -12.35 16.77
C ILE A 14 7.69 -13.57 16.25
N ILE A 15 7.40 -14.78 16.76
CA ILE A 15 8.01 -16.03 16.29
C ILE A 15 7.52 -16.40 14.88
N ILE A 16 6.25 -16.17 14.55
CA ILE A 16 5.72 -16.35 13.19
C ILE A 16 6.34 -15.33 12.22
N SER A 17 6.54 -14.08 12.67
CA SER A 17 7.25 -13.06 11.88
C SER A 17 8.76 -13.34 11.72
N LEU A 18 9.37 -14.11 12.62
CA LEU A 18 10.76 -14.58 12.52
C LEU A 18 10.90 -15.87 11.70
N LEU A 19 9.85 -16.70 11.63
CA LEU A 19 9.81 -17.92 10.79
C LEU A 19 9.59 -17.61 9.30
N GLU A 20 8.99 -16.47 8.96
CA GLU A 20 8.84 -16.03 7.56
C GLU A 20 10.11 -15.42 6.95
N MET A 21 11.16 -15.14 7.75
CA MET A 21 12.49 -14.75 7.25
C MET A 21 13.44 -15.95 7.03
N GLY A 22 13.00 -17.18 7.33
CA GLY A 22 13.86 -18.37 7.34
C GLY A 22 13.63 -19.38 6.21
N PHE A 23 12.75 -19.11 5.23
CA PHE A 23 12.45 -20.05 4.15
C PHE A 23 12.63 -19.42 2.77
N GLY A 24 13.88 -19.42 2.32
CA GLY A 24 14.27 -19.17 0.93
C GLY A 24 15.68 -19.72 0.69
N PHE A 25 15.77 -20.76 -0.14
CA PHE A 25 16.97 -21.53 -0.55
C PHE A 25 17.50 -22.50 0.52
N SER A 26 17.60 -23.82 0.29
CA SER A 26 18.00 -24.54 -0.92
C SER A 26 17.34 -25.92 -0.98
N ALA A 27 16.76 -26.25 -2.13
CA ALA A 27 16.41 -27.61 -2.52
C ALA A 27 17.26 -27.93 -3.76
N GLN A 28 18.34 -28.66 -3.56
CA GLN A 28 19.03 -29.39 -4.60
C GLN A 28 19.40 -30.75 -4.02
N GLY A 29 18.58 -31.74 -4.37
CA GLY A 29 18.96 -33.14 -4.26
C GLY A 29 19.90 -33.47 -5.41
N ALA A 30 21.06 -34.01 -5.08
CA ALA A 30 21.86 -34.83 -5.98
C ALA A 30 21.88 -36.26 -5.40
N PRO A 31 21.77 -37.30 -6.24
CA PRO A 31 21.76 -38.69 -5.81
C PRO A 31 23.17 -39.11 -5.36
N GLY A 32 23.21 -40.07 -4.43
CA GLY A 32 24.46 -40.67 -3.96
C GLY A 32 25.11 -41.55 -5.01
N GLU A 33 26.44 -41.51 -5.04
CA GLU A 33 27.24 -42.55 -5.67
C GLU A 33 28.22 -43.11 -4.62
N ASP A 34 28.13 -44.43 -4.47
CA ASP A 34 29.05 -45.27 -3.71
C ASP A 34 30.44 -45.22 -4.34
N HIS A 35 31.44 -44.86 -3.55
CA HIS A 35 32.84 -45.11 -3.90
C HIS A 35 33.17 -46.58 -3.61
N SER A 36 33.15 -47.43 -4.64
CA SER A 36 33.96 -48.65 -4.65
C SER A 36 35.27 -48.39 -5.39
N SER A 37 36.36 -48.39 -4.65
CA SER A 37 37.72 -48.48 -5.17
C SER A 37 37.94 -49.80 -5.90
N SER A 38 38.36 -49.73 -7.16
CA SER A 38 39.13 -50.80 -7.80
C SER A 38 40.09 -50.19 -8.80
N ASP A 39 41.38 -50.36 -8.52
CA ASP A 39 42.47 -50.28 -9.48
C ASP A 39 42.16 -51.14 -10.71
N ALA A 40 42.34 -50.56 -11.90
CA ALA A 40 42.80 -51.25 -13.11
C ALA A 40 43.05 -50.20 -14.21
N THR A 41 44.31 -49.96 -14.52
CA THR A 41 44.78 -49.35 -15.76
C THR A 41 44.26 -50.15 -16.96
N VAL A 42 43.20 -49.67 -17.60
CA VAL A 42 42.68 -50.23 -18.85
C VAL A 42 42.76 -49.14 -19.92
N ALA A 43 43.62 -49.38 -20.91
CA ALA A 43 43.74 -48.54 -22.10
C ALA A 43 42.37 -48.34 -22.75
N VAL A 44 41.94 -47.09 -22.88
CA VAL A 44 40.66 -46.71 -23.50
C VAL A 44 40.64 -47.22 -24.94
N PRO A 45 39.70 -48.11 -25.34
CA PRO A 45 39.64 -48.60 -26.71
C PRO A 45 39.32 -47.44 -27.66
N TYR A 46 40.16 -47.26 -28.69
CA TYR A 46 40.02 -46.23 -29.73
C TYR A 46 38.62 -46.12 -30.35
N GLU A 47 37.83 -47.21 -30.32
CA GLU A 47 36.47 -47.25 -30.87
C GLU A 47 35.44 -46.48 -30.00
N ASN A 48 35.62 -46.43 -28.67
CA ASN A 48 34.76 -45.61 -27.79
C ASN A 48 34.97 -44.11 -28.03
N ILE A 49 36.22 -43.69 -28.23
CA ILE A 49 36.57 -42.28 -28.54
C ILE A 49 35.96 -41.87 -29.89
N ARG A 50 35.99 -42.77 -30.88
CA ARG A 50 35.41 -42.53 -32.20
C ARG A 50 33.89 -42.33 -32.16
N GLN A 51 33.18 -43.16 -31.40
CA GLN A 51 31.71 -43.09 -31.29
C GLN A 51 31.26 -41.86 -30.48
N LEU A 52 32.04 -41.48 -29.44
CA LEU A 52 31.87 -40.23 -28.69
C LEU A 52 32.08 -39.00 -29.58
N VAL A 53 33.15 -38.96 -30.38
CA VAL A 53 33.45 -37.84 -31.30
C VAL A 53 32.40 -37.72 -32.41
N GLU A 54 31.87 -38.84 -32.92
CA GLU A 54 30.84 -38.81 -33.96
C GLU A 54 29.49 -38.33 -33.42
N THR A 55 29.13 -38.71 -32.20
CA THR A 55 27.93 -38.21 -31.51
C THR A 55 28.09 -36.74 -31.13
N ALA A 56 29.26 -36.34 -30.62
CA ALA A 56 29.58 -34.95 -30.30
C ALA A 56 29.53 -34.07 -31.56
N LEU A 57 30.10 -34.50 -32.69
CA LEU A 57 30.05 -33.74 -33.96
C LEU A 57 28.62 -33.47 -34.45
N THR A 58 27.69 -34.42 -34.27
CA THR A 58 26.28 -34.20 -34.64
C THR A 58 25.56 -33.27 -33.67
N THR A 59 25.81 -33.43 -32.36
CA THR A 59 25.21 -32.58 -31.33
C THR A 59 25.71 -31.14 -31.45
N GLU A 60 27.01 -30.92 -31.61
CA GLU A 60 27.62 -29.60 -31.77
C GLU A 60 27.16 -28.88 -33.04
N ALA A 61 26.99 -29.62 -34.14
CA ALA A 61 26.45 -29.04 -35.37
C ALA A 61 25.00 -28.54 -35.20
N ASP A 62 24.18 -29.27 -34.43
CA ASP A 62 22.81 -28.88 -34.10
C ASP A 62 22.77 -27.72 -33.06
N GLU A 63 23.68 -27.72 -32.08
CA GLU A 63 23.82 -26.63 -31.11
C GLU A 63 24.25 -25.33 -31.78
N ILE A 64 25.21 -25.34 -32.72
CA ILE A 64 25.60 -24.17 -33.51
C ILE A 64 24.43 -23.64 -34.35
N LYS A 65 23.56 -24.52 -34.87
CA LYS A 65 22.37 -24.12 -35.62
C LYS A 65 21.35 -23.45 -34.68
N ALA A 66 21.15 -23.99 -33.48
CA ALA A 66 20.31 -23.37 -32.45
C ALA A 66 20.90 -22.02 -32.00
N LEU A 67 22.23 -21.92 -31.87
CA LEU A 67 22.95 -20.71 -31.50
C LEU A 67 22.78 -19.61 -32.55
N LYS A 68 22.82 -19.95 -33.85
CA LYS A 68 22.51 -19.02 -34.95
C LYS A 68 21.08 -18.49 -34.89
N ALA A 69 20.11 -19.34 -34.53
CA ALA A 69 18.73 -18.90 -34.33
C ALA A 69 18.63 -17.93 -33.12
N ARG A 70 19.34 -18.24 -32.04
CA ARG A 70 19.46 -17.39 -30.84
C ARG A 70 20.11 -16.04 -31.17
N PHE A 71 21.13 -16.02 -32.01
CA PHE A 71 21.78 -14.80 -32.50
C PHE A 71 20.83 -13.93 -33.35
N THR A 72 19.97 -14.57 -34.14
CA THR A 72 18.92 -13.85 -34.91
C THR A 72 17.85 -13.25 -33.98
N ALA A 73 17.51 -13.96 -32.90
CA ALA A 73 16.63 -13.44 -31.86
C ALA A 73 17.28 -12.27 -31.08
N LEU A 74 18.60 -12.31 -30.85
CA LEU A 74 19.36 -11.25 -30.21
C LEU A 74 19.29 -9.92 -31.00
N ASP A 75 19.30 -9.97 -32.33
CA ASP A 75 19.14 -8.75 -33.16
C ASP A 75 17.73 -8.14 -33.00
N ARG A 76 16.69 -8.97 -32.91
CA ARG A 76 15.33 -8.50 -32.60
C ARG A 76 15.25 -7.92 -31.20
N TYR A 77 15.86 -8.58 -30.23
CA TYR A 77 15.93 -8.11 -28.84
C TYR A 77 16.59 -6.73 -28.75
N LYS A 78 17.73 -6.54 -29.41
CA LYS A 78 18.44 -5.26 -29.50
C LYS A 78 17.56 -4.15 -30.10
N LYS A 79 16.84 -4.44 -31.19
CA LYS A 79 15.89 -3.50 -31.80
C LYS A 79 14.77 -3.11 -30.83
N THR A 80 14.22 -4.08 -30.10
CA THR A 80 13.18 -3.83 -29.09
C THR A 80 13.71 -2.92 -27.97
N ILE A 81 14.92 -3.18 -27.46
CA ILE A 81 15.55 -2.32 -26.45
C ILE A 81 15.76 -0.91 -26.99
N ASP A 82 16.31 -0.76 -28.20
CA ASP A 82 16.55 0.57 -28.78
C ASP A 82 15.24 1.36 -28.96
N ILE A 83 14.16 0.70 -29.39
CA ILE A 83 12.82 1.32 -29.47
C ILE A 83 12.35 1.74 -28.07
N LEU A 84 12.47 0.86 -27.09
CA LEU A 84 12.01 1.12 -25.72
C LEU A 84 12.82 2.22 -25.04
N LEU A 85 14.14 2.25 -25.20
CA LEU A 85 15.01 3.31 -24.69
C LEU A 85 14.70 4.66 -25.33
N ARG A 86 14.42 4.70 -26.65
CA ARG A 86 13.98 5.92 -27.33
C ARG A 86 12.63 6.40 -26.83
N ALA A 87 11.67 5.49 -26.67
CA ALA A 87 10.35 5.81 -26.12
C ALA A 87 10.46 6.34 -24.68
N ALA A 88 11.25 5.68 -23.83
CA ALA A 88 11.52 6.10 -22.46
C ALA A 88 12.18 7.49 -22.41
N SER A 89 13.17 7.75 -23.27
CA SER A 89 13.81 9.06 -23.37
C SER A 89 12.84 10.14 -23.83
N LEU A 90 11.99 9.85 -24.83
CA LEU A 90 11.00 10.80 -25.34
C LEU A 90 9.95 11.14 -24.28
N GLN A 91 9.42 10.12 -23.60
CA GLN A 91 8.49 10.30 -22.49
C GLN A 91 9.14 11.07 -21.35
N GLN A 92 10.40 10.78 -21.02
CA GLN A 92 11.13 11.52 -20.00
C GLN A 92 11.19 13.01 -20.34
N THR A 93 11.54 13.37 -21.57
CA THR A 93 11.56 14.78 -22.00
C THR A 93 10.16 15.40 -21.97
N ALA A 94 9.14 14.69 -22.45
CA ALA A 94 7.76 15.17 -22.42
C ALA A 94 7.27 15.40 -20.98
N HIS A 95 7.52 14.45 -20.09
CA HIS A 95 7.13 14.52 -18.68
C HIS A 95 7.92 15.59 -17.92
N ALA A 96 9.22 15.74 -18.20
CA ALA A 96 10.03 16.81 -17.62
C ALA A 96 9.51 18.20 -18.01
N ASN A 97 9.12 18.39 -19.28
CA ASN A 97 8.50 19.64 -19.73
C ASN A 97 7.17 19.89 -19.01
N LEU A 98 6.34 18.86 -18.88
CA LEU A 98 5.06 18.93 -18.17
C LEU A 98 5.23 19.30 -16.69
N LEU A 99 6.30 18.83 -16.04
CA LEU A 99 6.63 19.16 -14.64
C LEU A 99 7.11 20.60 -14.44
N VAL A 100 7.70 21.20 -15.47
CA VAL A 100 8.18 22.60 -15.44
C VAL A 100 7.06 23.58 -15.81
N GLU A 101 6.09 23.14 -16.61
CA GLU A 101 5.01 23.99 -17.09
C GLU A 101 4.02 24.40 -15.96
N PRO A 102 3.87 25.70 -15.67
CA PRO A 102 3.00 26.16 -14.59
C PRO A 102 1.51 25.89 -14.83
N ALA A 103 1.09 25.71 -16.09
CA ALA A 103 -0.30 25.52 -16.48
C ALA A 103 -0.77 24.05 -16.40
N SER A 104 0.15 23.08 -16.28
CA SER A 104 -0.18 21.65 -16.28
C SER A 104 -1.22 21.28 -15.22
N ASP A 105 -2.24 20.52 -15.63
CA ASP A 105 -3.28 20.03 -14.73
C ASP A 105 -2.71 18.91 -13.83
N LEU A 106 -3.26 18.80 -12.61
CA LEU A 106 -2.89 17.75 -11.66
C LEU A 106 -3.17 16.37 -12.24
N GLN A 107 -4.24 16.22 -13.04
CA GLN A 107 -4.57 14.96 -13.69
C GLN A 107 -3.52 14.54 -14.71
N ASP A 108 -3.00 15.47 -15.50
CA ASP A 108 -1.96 15.19 -16.50
C ASP A 108 -0.63 14.78 -15.83
N ILE A 109 -0.27 15.42 -14.70
CA ILE A 109 0.90 15.04 -13.90
C ILE A 109 0.74 13.63 -13.31
N LEU A 110 -0.46 13.30 -12.80
CA LEU A 110 -0.75 11.97 -12.26
C LEU A 110 -0.72 10.88 -13.34
N GLN A 111 -1.22 11.19 -14.54
CA GLN A 111 -1.17 10.28 -15.68
C GLN A 111 0.28 10.07 -16.14
N ALA A 112 1.04 11.15 -16.32
CA ALA A 112 2.46 11.09 -16.68
C ALA A 112 3.29 10.27 -15.68
N LYS A 113 2.98 10.38 -14.37
CA LYS A 113 3.58 9.52 -13.35
C LYS A 113 3.23 8.05 -13.59
N SER A 114 1.95 7.73 -13.78
CA SER A 114 1.50 6.35 -14.04
C SER A 114 2.15 5.76 -15.30
N ASP A 115 2.30 6.56 -16.36
CA ASP A 115 2.93 6.12 -17.62
C ASP A 115 4.43 5.88 -17.42
N SER A 116 5.10 6.75 -16.65
CA SER A 116 6.51 6.59 -16.25
C SER A 116 6.72 5.29 -15.44
N ASP A 117 5.81 4.99 -14.51
CA ASP A 117 5.85 3.78 -13.68
C ASP A 117 5.68 2.50 -14.54
N ALA A 118 4.82 2.56 -15.57
CA ALA A 118 4.62 1.47 -16.51
C ALA A 118 5.89 1.19 -17.33
N VAL A 119 6.56 2.23 -17.83
CA VAL A 119 7.83 2.08 -18.56
C VAL A 119 8.94 1.57 -17.65
N MET A 120 9.01 2.05 -16.41
CA MET A 120 9.97 1.55 -15.43
C MET A 120 9.79 0.05 -15.16
N THR A 121 8.53 -0.41 -15.06
CA THR A 121 8.23 -1.85 -14.93
C THR A 121 8.71 -2.65 -16.14
N ASN A 122 8.45 -2.17 -17.37
CA ASN A 122 8.90 -2.84 -18.59
C ASN A 122 10.44 -2.88 -18.69
N LEU A 123 11.13 -1.81 -18.27
CA LEU A 123 12.58 -1.77 -18.19
C LEU A 123 13.10 -2.83 -17.20
N SER A 124 12.52 -2.93 -16.01
CA SER A 124 12.91 -3.95 -15.01
C SER A 124 12.70 -5.37 -15.52
N GLU A 125 11.59 -5.65 -16.22
CA GLU A 125 11.32 -6.96 -16.81
C GLU A 125 12.33 -7.30 -17.91
N MET A 126 12.68 -6.34 -18.77
CA MET A 126 13.72 -6.51 -19.79
C MET A 126 15.12 -6.69 -19.21
N MET A 127 15.45 -6.02 -18.11
CA MET A 127 16.71 -6.21 -17.38
C MET A 127 16.80 -7.61 -16.77
N ALA A 128 15.71 -8.11 -16.18
CA ALA A 128 15.65 -9.46 -15.64
C ALA A 128 15.87 -10.50 -16.75
N GLN A 129 15.19 -10.33 -17.90
CA GLN A 129 15.39 -11.19 -19.06
C GLN A 129 16.83 -11.14 -19.58
N ALA A 130 17.43 -9.94 -19.71
CA ALA A 130 18.82 -9.79 -20.15
C ALA A 130 19.78 -10.56 -19.24
N ARG A 131 19.56 -10.45 -17.93
CA ARG A 131 20.39 -11.08 -16.91
C ARG A 131 20.28 -12.60 -16.94
N ASP A 132 19.06 -13.13 -17.04
CA ASP A 132 18.82 -14.58 -17.12
C ASP A 132 19.45 -15.19 -18.37
N GLU A 133 19.30 -14.53 -19.53
CA GLU A 133 19.92 -14.99 -20.79
C GLU A 133 21.44 -14.86 -20.78
N ARG A 134 22.00 -13.80 -20.15
CA ARG A 134 23.44 -13.65 -19.96
C ARG A 134 24.00 -14.79 -19.11
N THR A 135 23.38 -15.07 -17.96
CA THR A 135 23.83 -16.15 -17.07
C THR A 135 23.72 -17.52 -17.73
N ALA A 136 22.69 -17.76 -18.54
CA ALA A 136 22.58 -18.98 -19.34
C ALA A 136 23.71 -19.09 -20.38
N ALA A 137 24.03 -17.99 -21.07
CA ALA A 137 25.12 -17.96 -22.04
C ALA A 137 26.51 -18.08 -21.40
N GLU A 138 26.74 -17.47 -20.23
CA GLU A 138 27.96 -17.61 -19.42
C GLU A 138 28.16 -19.08 -18.99
N THR A 139 27.09 -19.74 -18.56
CA THR A 139 27.15 -21.16 -18.17
C THR A 139 27.49 -22.06 -19.36
N GLN A 140 26.91 -21.78 -20.54
CA GLN A 140 27.22 -22.53 -21.76
C GLN A 140 28.67 -22.25 -22.21
N LEU A 141 29.12 -21.00 -22.17
CA LEU A 141 30.47 -20.60 -22.51
C LEU A 141 31.50 -21.34 -21.64
N ALA A 142 31.28 -21.44 -20.33
CA ALA A 142 32.16 -22.17 -19.42
C ALA A 142 32.27 -23.67 -19.78
N ARG A 143 31.16 -24.31 -20.18
CA ARG A 143 31.17 -25.72 -20.62
C ARG A 143 31.94 -25.91 -21.91
N VAL A 144 31.76 -25.02 -22.88
CA VAL A 144 32.48 -25.06 -24.17
C VAL A 144 33.99 -24.86 -23.93
N GLU A 145 34.37 -23.95 -23.04
CA GLU A 145 35.78 -23.75 -22.67
C GLU A 145 36.41 -24.99 -22.01
N GLU A 146 35.66 -25.69 -21.15
CA GLU A 146 36.09 -26.96 -20.55
C GLU A 146 36.24 -28.08 -21.60
N GLN A 147 35.28 -28.20 -22.53
CA GLN A 147 35.34 -29.19 -23.60
C GLN A 147 36.51 -28.95 -24.58
N ILE A 148 36.81 -27.70 -24.91
CA ILE A 148 37.99 -27.33 -25.71
C ILE A 148 39.26 -27.79 -25.01
N LEU A 149 39.39 -27.53 -23.70
CA LEU A 149 40.55 -27.98 -22.91
C LEU A 149 40.70 -29.50 -22.93
N LEU A 150 39.62 -30.24 -22.69
CA LEU A 150 39.62 -31.71 -22.73
C LEU A 150 39.97 -32.26 -24.12
N ASN A 151 39.48 -31.63 -25.19
CA ASN A 151 39.79 -32.03 -26.56
C ASN A 151 41.27 -31.78 -26.92
N GLN A 152 41.84 -30.66 -26.45
CA GLN A 152 43.26 -30.36 -26.61
C GLN A 152 44.15 -31.35 -25.86
N GLU A 153 43.77 -31.74 -24.65
CA GLU A 153 44.47 -32.77 -23.86
C GLU A 153 44.42 -34.13 -24.58
N ASN A 154 43.24 -34.56 -25.02
CA ASN A 154 43.06 -35.80 -25.77
C ASN A 154 43.85 -35.81 -27.09
N LEU A 155 43.92 -34.69 -27.82
CA LEU A 155 44.75 -34.54 -29.02
C LEU A 155 46.23 -34.71 -28.71
N ALA A 156 46.71 -34.15 -27.58
CA ALA A 156 48.10 -34.30 -27.16
C ALA A 156 48.42 -35.77 -26.86
N THR A 157 47.56 -36.47 -26.09
CA THR A 157 47.74 -37.89 -25.76
C THR A 157 47.72 -38.80 -26.98
N ILE A 158 46.81 -38.56 -27.95
CA ILE A 158 46.71 -39.35 -29.18
C ILE A 158 47.94 -39.11 -30.09
N ARG A 159 48.46 -37.88 -30.14
CA ARG A 159 49.67 -37.54 -30.93
C ARG A 159 50.95 -38.12 -30.32
N GLU A 160 51.04 -38.23 -29.00
CA GLU A 160 52.16 -38.88 -28.31
C GLU A 160 52.20 -40.40 -28.51
N GLY A 161 51.05 -41.04 -28.72
CA GLY A 161 50.89 -42.50 -28.87
C GLY A 161 51.42 -43.15 -30.16
N LYS A 162 52.10 -42.41 -31.06
CA LYS A 162 52.80 -42.87 -32.28
C LYS A 162 52.25 -44.16 -32.92
N SER A 163 51.04 -44.11 -33.48
CA SER A 163 50.59 -45.12 -34.45
C SER A 163 50.05 -44.44 -35.71
N ASP A 164 50.84 -44.44 -36.78
CA ASP A 164 50.47 -43.96 -38.12
C ASP A 164 49.49 -44.93 -38.82
N THR A 165 48.41 -45.31 -38.13
CA THR A 165 47.33 -46.06 -38.76
C THR A 165 46.34 -45.09 -39.40
N PRO A 166 45.75 -45.44 -40.57
CA PRO A 166 44.77 -44.59 -41.27
C PRO A 166 43.57 -44.16 -40.41
N ILE A 167 43.27 -44.94 -39.37
CA ILE A 167 42.19 -44.71 -38.41
C ILE A 167 42.55 -43.55 -37.46
N THR A 168 43.78 -43.51 -36.95
CA THR A 168 44.28 -42.44 -36.06
C THR A 168 44.31 -41.09 -36.78
N VAL A 169 44.73 -41.06 -38.05
CA VAL A 169 44.72 -39.83 -38.87
C VAL A 169 43.30 -39.30 -39.09
N LYS A 170 42.33 -40.19 -39.32
CA LYS A 170 40.92 -39.80 -39.49
C LYS A 170 40.28 -39.30 -38.19
N LEU A 171 40.69 -39.84 -37.05
CA LEU A 171 40.23 -39.42 -35.72
C LEU A 171 40.79 -38.05 -35.35
N ILE A 172 42.10 -37.82 -35.56
CA ILE A 172 42.75 -36.51 -35.34
C ILE A 172 42.03 -35.42 -36.14
N ARG A 173 41.77 -35.65 -37.44
CA ARG A 173 41.07 -34.69 -38.29
C ARG A 173 39.64 -34.37 -37.82
N ARG A 174 38.96 -35.34 -37.21
CA ARG A 174 37.62 -35.15 -36.65
C ARG A 174 37.64 -34.37 -35.34
N ILE A 175 38.62 -34.61 -34.47
CA ILE A 175 38.79 -33.82 -33.25
C ILE A 175 39.20 -32.38 -33.59
N GLU A 176 40.04 -32.17 -34.61
CA GLU A 176 40.35 -30.84 -35.13
C GLU A 176 39.11 -30.12 -35.68
N THR A 177 38.23 -30.84 -36.38
CA THR A 177 36.95 -30.26 -36.87
C THR A 177 36.02 -29.90 -35.71
N LEU A 178 35.99 -30.72 -34.65
CA LEU A 178 35.23 -30.47 -33.43
C LEU A 178 35.76 -29.24 -32.68
N ASP A 179 37.08 -29.09 -32.58
CA ASP A 179 37.72 -27.94 -31.94
C ASP A 179 37.43 -26.63 -32.68
N ASP A 180 37.42 -26.66 -34.03
CA ASP A 180 37.01 -25.50 -34.86
C ASP A 180 35.53 -25.11 -34.63
N LEU A 181 34.65 -26.10 -34.50
CA LEU A 181 33.23 -25.88 -34.21
C LEU A 181 33.03 -25.28 -32.81
N LEU A 182 33.69 -25.85 -31.79
CA LEU A 182 33.64 -25.35 -30.41
C LEU A 182 34.24 -23.94 -30.29
N ASN A 183 35.31 -23.62 -31.01
CA ASN A 183 35.86 -22.26 -31.05
C ASN A 183 34.87 -21.27 -31.70
N THR A 184 34.17 -21.70 -32.75
CA THR A 184 33.11 -20.88 -33.37
C THR A 184 31.94 -20.67 -32.40
N GLU A 185 31.54 -21.70 -31.66
CA GLU A 185 30.51 -21.60 -30.62
C GLU A 185 30.93 -20.65 -29.49
N LYS A 186 32.17 -20.78 -29.00
CA LYS A 186 32.78 -19.90 -28.00
C LYS A 186 32.72 -18.43 -28.42
N GLU A 187 33.12 -18.11 -29.65
CA GLU A 187 33.06 -16.73 -30.15
C GLU A 187 31.62 -16.19 -30.20
N MET A 188 30.66 -17.00 -30.63
CA MET A 188 29.26 -16.60 -30.70
C MET A 188 28.66 -16.40 -29.30
N LEU A 189 28.93 -17.31 -28.36
CA LEU A 189 28.50 -17.21 -26.96
C LEU A 189 29.08 -15.96 -26.29
N ARG A 190 30.37 -15.67 -26.53
CA ARG A 190 31.00 -14.46 -26.00
C ARG A 190 30.32 -13.19 -26.52
N LYS A 191 30.03 -13.12 -27.83
CA LYS A 191 29.26 -12.01 -28.41
C LYS A 191 27.86 -11.87 -27.81
N ILE A 192 27.20 -12.99 -27.49
CA ILE A 192 25.88 -12.99 -26.84
C ILE A 192 26.00 -12.39 -25.42
N VAL A 193 26.98 -12.85 -24.62
CA VAL A 193 27.25 -12.34 -23.26
C VAL A 193 27.52 -10.84 -23.28
N ASP A 194 28.47 -10.40 -24.12
CA ASP A 194 28.85 -8.98 -24.22
C ASP A 194 27.66 -8.09 -24.64
N THR A 195 26.80 -8.60 -25.53
CA THR A 195 25.62 -7.85 -25.98
C THR A 195 24.57 -7.71 -24.87
N TYR A 196 24.31 -8.78 -24.12
CA TYR A 196 23.38 -8.70 -23.00
C TYR A 196 23.91 -7.83 -21.86
N GLU A 197 25.20 -7.89 -21.55
CA GLU A 197 25.84 -7.02 -20.56
C GLU A 197 25.70 -5.52 -20.94
N ALA A 198 26.04 -5.17 -22.18
CA ALA A 198 25.88 -3.81 -22.67
C ALA A 198 24.40 -3.35 -22.70
N SER A 199 23.46 -4.28 -22.91
CA SER A 199 22.03 -3.98 -22.85
C SER A 199 21.53 -3.74 -21.42
N GLU A 200 22.00 -4.53 -20.45
CA GLU A 200 21.66 -4.39 -19.03
C GLU A 200 22.13 -3.02 -18.51
N GLU A 201 23.34 -2.60 -18.87
CA GLU A 201 23.88 -1.29 -18.48
C GLU A 201 23.02 -0.13 -19.01
N LYS A 202 22.61 -0.18 -20.29
CA LYS A 202 21.75 0.85 -20.89
C LYS A 202 20.35 0.88 -20.27
N LEU A 203 19.75 -0.29 -20.06
CA LEU A 203 18.44 -0.41 -19.43
C LEU A 203 18.47 0.12 -17.99
N LYS A 204 19.51 -0.22 -17.23
CA LYS A 204 19.73 0.27 -15.87
C LYS A 204 19.88 1.79 -15.84
N ALA A 205 20.69 2.37 -16.73
CA ALA A 205 20.85 3.81 -16.82
C ALA A 205 19.54 4.55 -17.15
N ALA A 206 18.68 3.98 -18.00
CA ALA A 206 17.36 4.53 -18.28
C ALA A 206 16.40 4.40 -17.09
N HIS A 207 16.43 3.26 -16.40
CA HIS A 207 15.65 3.01 -15.19
C HIS A 207 16.01 4.00 -14.07
N ASP A 208 17.30 4.18 -13.79
CA ASP A 208 17.79 5.09 -12.75
C ASP A 208 17.37 6.55 -13.03
N ARG A 209 17.39 6.97 -14.30
CA ARG A 209 16.90 8.30 -14.70
C ARG A 209 15.41 8.51 -14.44
N LEU A 210 14.58 7.50 -14.72
CA LEU A 210 13.14 7.57 -14.44
C LEU A 210 12.86 7.52 -12.93
N SER A 211 13.63 6.75 -12.17
CA SER A 211 13.50 6.67 -10.71
C SER A 211 13.76 8.03 -10.04
N VAL A 212 14.77 8.79 -10.46
CA VAL A 212 15.02 10.16 -9.94
C VAL A 212 13.84 11.10 -10.23
N MET A 213 13.13 10.89 -11.34
CA MET A 213 11.98 11.70 -11.70
C MET A 213 10.76 11.39 -10.81
N GLU A 214 10.69 10.20 -10.20
CA GLU A 214 9.61 9.82 -9.29
C GLU A 214 9.50 10.80 -8.11
N ASP A 215 10.61 11.12 -7.43
CA ASP A 215 10.62 12.10 -6.35
C ASP A 215 10.17 13.50 -6.83
N THR A 216 10.51 13.84 -8.07
CA THR A 216 10.17 15.13 -8.69
C THR A 216 8.67 15.21 -8.98
N PHE A 217 8.08 14.17 -9.57
CA PHE A 217 6.63 14.04 -9.73
C PHE A 217 5.91 14.20 -8.41
N ASP A 218 6.42 13.51 -7.41
CA ASP A 218 5.75 13.32 -6.15
C ASP A 218 5.79 14.63 -5.32
N ASN A 219 6.88 15.40 -5.46
CA ASN A 219 6.99 16.80 -5.00
C ASN A 219 6.08 17.76 -5.78
N ALA A 220 6.05 17.67 -7.12
CA ALA A 220 5.23 18.52 -7.98
C ALA A 220 3.73 18.30 -7.72
N ILE A 221 3.29 17.05 -7.57
CA ILE A 221 1.94 16.66 -7.17
C ILE A 221 1.58 17.28 -5.82
N SER A 222 2.46 17.16 -4.82
CA SER A 222 2.23 17.75 -3.49
C SER A 222 2.08 19.27 -3.55
N LYS A 223 2.92 19.94 -4.35
CA LYS A 223 2.87 21.38 -4.56
C LYS A 223 1.58 21.80 -5.28
N LYS A 224 1.26 21.16 -6.40
CA LYS A 224 0.05 21.42 -7.20
C LYS A 224 -1.22 21.17 -6.42
N LYS A 225 -1.29 20.12 -5.60
CA LYS A 225 -2.43 19.90 -4.69
C LYS A 225 -2.63 21.06 -3.73
N LYS A 226 -1.55 21.67 -3.21
CA LYS A 226 -1.65 22.84 -2.33
C LYS A 226 -2.07 24.09 -3.10
N GLU A 227 -1.53 24.30 -4.29
CA GLU A 227 -1.89 25.42 -5.17
C GLU A 227 -3.36 25.33 -5.61
N ASP A 228 -3.84 24.15 -5.99
CA ASP A 228 -5.22 23.90 -6.43
C ASP A 228 -6.26 24.28 -5.36
N LEU A 229 -5.94 24.10 -4.07
CA LEU A 229 -6.82 24.56 -2.99
C LEU A 229 -7.09 26.07 -3.08
N PHE A 230 -6.08 26.85 -3.44
CA PHE A 230 -6.17 28.31 -3.50
C PHE A 230 -6.28 28.84 -4.91
N LYS A 231 -6.48 27.97 -5.90
CA LYS A 231 -6.79 28.37 -7.27
C LYS A 231 -8.27 28.70 -7.34
N ARG A 232 -8.58 29.91 -7.80
CA ARG A 232 -9.96 30.30 -8.10
C ARG A 232 -10.33 29.64 -9.42
N GLY A 233 -11.31 28.74 -9.40
CA GLY A 233 -11.95 28.24 -10.61
C GLY A 233 -12.72 29.36 -11.29
N GLU A 234 -12.91 29.26 -12.61
CA GLU A 234 -13.82 30.17 -13.31
C GLU A 234 -15.19 30.08 -12.64
N PRO A 235 -15.80 31.23 -12.24
CA PRO A 235 -17.09 31.23 -11.56
C PRO A 235 -18.12 30.62 -12.50
N GLY A 236 -18.40 29.34 -12.30
CA GLY A 236 -19.31 28.54 -13.11
C GLY A 236 -20.74 28.94 -12.89
N LEU A 237 -21.13 30.13 -13.33
CA LEU A 237 -22.50 30.47 -13.71
C LEU A 237 -22.62 30.46 -15.24
N ASP A 238 -21.59 30.88 -15.96
CA ASP A 238 -21.54 30.81 -17.43
C ASP A 238 -21.34 29.37 -17.95
N ALA A 239 -20.85 28.47 -17.10
CA ALA A 239 -20.74 27.04 -17.38
C ALA A 239 -22.06 26.27 -17.12
N PHE A 240 -23.10 26.88 -16.55
CA PHE A 240 -24.41 26.25 -16.36
C PHE A 240 -25.20 26.20 -17.67
N ASP A 241 -24.76 25.36 -18.58
CA ASP A 241 -25.55 25.06 -19.77
C ASP A 241 -26.51 23.88 -19.48
N ILE A 242 -27.73 24.21 -19.06
CA ILE A 242 -28.79 23.25 -18.76
C ILE A 242 -29.16 22.42 -20.00
N THR A 243 -28.92 22.95 -21.20
CA THR A 243 -29.27 22.26 -22.45
C THR A 243 -28.42 21.03 -22.71
N ARG A 244 -27.22 20.93 -22.12
CA ARG A 244 -26.37 19.74 -22.18
C ARG A 244 -26.80 18.60 -21.23
N LEU A 245 -27.74 18.86 -20.32
CA LEU A 245 -28.14 17.87 -19.31
C LEU A 245 -28.85 16.66 -19.94
N ASP A 246 -29.63 16.88 -21.00
CA ASP A 246 -30.32 15.80 -21.72
C ASP A 246 -29.33 14.87 -22.45
N ASP A 247 -28.28 15.44 -23.07
CA ASP A 247 -27.21 14.67 -23.71
C ASP A 247 -26.45 13.80 -22.70
N TYR A 248 -26.22 14.31 -21.48
CA TYR A 248 -25.57 13.55 -20.42
C TYR A 248 -26.41 12.37 -19.91
N ILE A 249 -27.74 12.49 -19.89
CA ILE A 249 -28.65 11.44 -19.41
C ILE A 249 -28.89 10.38 -20.50
N GLY A 250 -28.91 10.78 -21.78
CA GLY A 250 -29.08 9.86 -22.91
C GLY A 250 -27.91 8.89 -23.11
N ASP A 251 -26.67 9.34 -22.90
CA ASP A 251 -25.43 8.57 -23.14
C ASP A 251 -24.96 7.75 -21.92
N LEU A 252 -25.79 7.68 -20.87
CA LEU A 252 -25.47 7.05 -19.59
C LEU A 252 -25.17 5.53 -19.71
N PRO A 253 -25.95 4.72 -20.46
CA PRO A 253 -25.71 3.29 -20.59
C PRO A 253 -24.39 2.96 -21.30
N ASP A 254 -24.12 3.63 -22.43
CA ASP A 254 -22.97 3.35 -23.28
C ASP A 254 -21.64 3.78 -22.63
N ARG A 255 -21.66 4.87 -21.85
CA ARG A 255 -20.51 5.29 -21.03
C ARG A 255 -20.20 4.32 -19.89
N ILE A 256 -21.22 3.74 -19.25
CA ILE A 256 -21.00 2.73 -18.20
C ILE A 256 -20.32 1.50 -18.81
N ILE A 257 -20.84 1.01 -19.93
CA ILE A 257 -20.33 -0.20 -20.59
C ILE A 257 -18.89 0.00 -21.07
N SER A 258 -18.60 1.13 -21.73
CA SER A 258 -17.26 1.43 -22.24
C SER A 258 -16.22 1.58 -21.14
N LYS A 259 -16.51 2.31 -20.06
CA LYS A 259 -15.58 2.44 -18.91
C LYS A 259 -15.37 1.11 -18.20
N LEU A 260 -16.43 0.35 -17.95
CA LEU A 260 -16.32 -0.94 -17.28
C LEU A 260 -15.49 -1.93 -18.10
N ASN A 261 -15.68 -1.97 -19.42
CA ASN A 261 -14.89 -2.83 -20.30
C ASN A 261 -13.41 -2.45 -20.30
N HIS A 262 -13.09 -1.16 -20.33
CA HIS A 262 -11.70 -0.68 -20.25
C HIS A 262 -11.05 -1.08 -18.91
N ASP A 263 -11.74 -0.84 -17.79
CA ASP A 263 -11.25 -1.16 -16.45
C ASP A 263 -11.05 -2.68 -16.24
N VAL A 264 -11.96 -3.50 -16.79
CA VAL A 264 -11.86 -4.97 -16.72
C VAL A 264 -10.72 -5.50 -17.57
N GLN A 265 -10.52 -4.97 -18.78
CA GLN A 265 -9.40 -5.36 -19.64
C GLN A 265 -8.05 -5.01 -19.01
N ALA A 266 -7.91 -3.81 -18.44
CA ALA A 266 -6.70 -3.40 -17.72
C ALA A 266 -6.39 -4.31 -16.50
N LEU A 267 -7.41 -4.90 -15.89
CA LEU A 267 -7.30 -5.86 -14.80
C LEU A 267 -6.81 -7.24 -15.27
N LEU A 268 -7.24 -7.66 -16.45
CA LEU A 268 -6.89 -8.95 -17.06
C LEU A 268 -5.48 -8.94 -17.65
N ASP A 269 -5.04 -7.82 -18.21
CA ASP A 269 -3.71 -7.68 -18.85
C ASP A 269 -2.54 -7.75 -17.86
N LYS A 270 -2.76 -7.46 -16.57
CA LYS A 270 -1.70 -7.43 -15.55
C LYS A 270 -1.29 -8.80 -14.96
N GLY A 271 -1.72 -9.90 -15.58
CA GLY A 271 -1.17 -11.25 -15.39
C GLY A 271 -1.77 -12.08 -14.25
N ARG A 272 -2.09 -13.36 -14.55
CA ARG A 272 -2.78 -14.31 -13.63
C ARG A 272 -2.01 -14.63 -12.34
N LEU A 273 -0.67 -14.61 -12.36
CA LEU A 273 0.17 -14.92 -11.18
C LEU A 273 0.06 -13.87 -10.06
N ARG A 274 -0.17 -12.60 -10.40
CA ARG A 274 -0.33 -11.52 -9.41
C ARG A 274 -1.70 -11.60 -8.71
N ILE A 275 -2.74 -12.01 -9.42
CA ILE A 275 -4.10 -12.18 -8.88
C ILE A 275 -4.13 -13.32 -7.82
N THR A 276 -3.38 -14.39 -8.01
CA THR A 276 -3.34 -15.53 -7.07
C THR A 276 -2.75 -15.15 -5.71
N GLY A 277 -1.66 -14.37 -5.68
CA GLY A 277 -1.06 -13.88 -4.43
C GLY A 277 -1.98 -12.93 -3.67
N ILE A 278 -2.75 -12.11 -4.40
CA ILE A 278 -3.74 -11.19 -3.83
C ILE A 278 -4.90 -11.94 -3.19
N ILE A 279 -5.42 -12.98 -3.85
CA ILE A 279 -6.50 -13.82 -3.31
C ILE A 279 -6.01 -14.56 -2.06
N LEU A 280 -4.78 -15.07 -2.06
CA LEU A 280 -4.19 -15.75 -0.91
C LEU A 280 -4.03 -14.80 0.29
N PHE A 281 -3.51 -13.59 0.08
CA PHE A 281 -3.39 -12.56 1.12
C PHE A 281 -4.77 -12.15 1.67
N ALA A 282 -5.74 -11.91 0.79
CA ALA A 282 -7.10 -11.61 1.19
C ALA A 282 -7.71 -12.75 2.03
N LEU A 283 -7.45 -14.02 1.67
CA LEU A 283 -7.94 -15.19 2.38
C LEU A 283 -7.31 -15.34 3.77
N ILE A 284 -5.98 -15.18 3.88
CA ILE A 284 -5.26 -15.20 5.17
C ILE A 284 -5.82 -14.12 6.10
N ILE A 285 -6.02 -12.90 5.59
CA ILE A 285 -6.61 -11.80 6.36
C ILE A 285 -8.06 -12.10 6.76
N LEU A 286 -8.85 -12.71 5.88
CA LEU A 286 -10.24 -13.07 6.17
C LEU A 286 -10.33 -14.09 7.31
N VAL A 287 -9.39 -15.04 7.36
CA VAL A 287 -9.27 -16.00 8.47
C VAL A 287 -8.93 -15.29 9.79
N ILE A 288 -7.93 -14.40 9.80
CA ILE A 288 -7.56 -13.61 10.99
C ILE A 288 -8.75 -12.76 11.46
N MET A 289 -9.46 -12.12 10.52
CA MET A 289 -10.67 -11.34 10.78
C MET A 289 -11.76 -12.20 11.44
N PHE A 290 -12.03 -13.39 10.91
CA PHE A 290 -13.05 -14.28 11.44
C PHE A 290 -12.75 -14.66 12.90
N GLN A 291 -11.49 -14.96 13.21
CA GLN A 291 -11.05 -15.27 14.57
C GLN A 291 -11.19 -14.08 15.52
N LEU A 292 -10.75 -12.88 15.11
CA LEU A 292 -10.83 -11.66 15.92
C LEU A 292 -12.29 -11.27 16.18
N LYS A 293 -13.13 -11.26 15.14
CA LYS A 293 -14.56 -10.99 15.25
C LYS A 293 -15.25 -11.96 16.19
N ARG A 294 -14.94 -13.26 16.09
CA ARG A 294 -15.51 -14.30 16.96
C ARG A 294 -15.18 -14.04 18.44
N LYS A 295 -13.92 -13.72 18.76
CA LYS A 295 -13.51 -13.39 20.13
C LYS A 295 -14.20 -12.15 20.67
N ILE A 296 -14.33 -11.10 19.86
CA ILE A 296 -14.98 -9.86 20.29
C ILE A 296 -16.49 -10.05 20.48
N ILE A 297 -17.16 -10.83 19.64
CA ILE A 297 -18.57 -11.17 19.82
C ILE A 297 -18.79 -12.02 21.07
N GLN A 298 -17.85 -12.91 21.41
CA GLN A 298 -17.91 -13.65 22.67
C GLN A 298 -17.88 -12.69 23.87
N TRP A 299 -17.00 -11.69 23.85
CA TRP A 299 -16.93 -10.66 24.90
C TRP A 299 -18.11 -9.68 24.91
N ASP A 300 -18.76 -9.45 23.77
CA ASP A 300 -20.00 -8.65 23.68
C ASP A 300 -21.19 -9.36 24.34
N LYS A 301 -21.22 -10.70 24.31
CA LYS A 301 -22.28 -11.51 24.92
C LYS A 301 -22.16 -11.65 26.44
N ASP A 302 -21.02 -11.27 27.03
CA ASP A 302 -20.84 -11.29 28.48
C ASP A 302 -21.65 -10.16 29.14
N ASN A 303 -22.85 -10.52 29.60
CA ASN A 303 -23.79 -9.62 30.29
C ASN A 303 -23.17 -8.93 31.53
N GLU A 304 -22.17 -9.54 32.15
CA GLU A 304 -21.45 -8.94 33.28
C GLU A 304 -20.63 -7.72 32.88
N LEU A 305 -20.05 -7.71 31.67
CA LEU A 305 -19.25 -6.59 31.17
C LEU A 305 -20.14 -5.38 30.89
N ALA A 306 -21.32 -5.59 30.31
CA ALA A 306 -22.29 -4.54 30.04
C ALA A 306 -22.83 -3.89 31.34
N ARG A 307 -23.01 -4.68 32.41
CA ARG A 307 -23.49 -4.19 33.71
C ARG A 307 -22.42 -3.40 34.49
N HIS A 308 -21.18 -3.88 34.52
CA HIS A 308 -20.13 -3.27 35.33
C HIS A 308 -19.33 -2.20 34.58
N TYR A 309 -19.25 -2.28 33.25
CA TYR A 309 -18.42 -1.43 32.41
C TYR A 309 -19.14 -0.99 31.13
N PRO A 310 -20.22 -0.19 31.25
CA PRO A 310 -21.04 0.22 30.12
C PRO A 310 -20.25 0.97 29.03
N ARG A 311 -19.23 1.76 29.39
CA ARG A 311 -18.46 2.54 28.39
C ARG A 311 -17.48 1.66 27.61
N ARG A 312 -16.78 0.73 28.28
CA ARG A 312 -15.97 -0.29 27.59
C ARG A 312 -16.80 -1.17 26.67
N HIS A 313 -17.96 -1.61 27.13
CA HIS A 313 -18.87 -2.41 26.31
C HIS A 313 -19.31 -1.65 25.04
N LEU A 314 -19.61 -0.35 25.16
CA LEU A 314 -19.90 0.52 24.01
C LEU A 314 -18.75 0.57 23.00
N VAL A 315 -17.51 0.81 23.46
CA VAL A 315 -16.34 0.88 22.58
C VAL A 315 -16.10 -0.47 21.88
N LEU A 316 -16.20 -1.57 22.62
CA LEU A 316 -16.01 -2.92 22.10
C LEU A 316 -17.05 -3.25 21.01
N ARG A 317 -18.31 -2.89 21.23
CA ARG A 317 -19.42 -3.12 20.30
C ARG A 317 -19.30 -2.26 19.04
N MET A 318 -18.83 -1.02 19.16
CA MET A 318 -18.52 -0.19 18.01
C MET A 318 -17.33 -0.73 17.22
N ALA A 319 -16.27 -1.16 17.90
CA ALA A 319 -15.09 -1.76 17.26
C ALA A 319 -15.47 -3.05 16.52
N SER A 320 -16.27 -3.93 17.13
CA SER A 320 -16.70 -5.20 16.53
C SER A 320 -17.46 -5.02 15.21
N ARG A 321 -18.28 -3.96 15.13
CA ARG A 321 -19.01 -3.58 13.92
C ARG A 321 -18.16 -2.88 12.86
N SER A 322 -17.07 -2.25 13.28
CA SER A 322 -16.14 -1.53 12.41
C SER A 322 -15.14 -2.45 11.72
N ILE A 323 -14.79 -3.56 12.37
CA ILE A 323 -13.79 -4.54 11.90
C ILE A 323 -13.96 -4.95 10.43
N PRO A 324 -15.13 -5.41 9.95
CA PRO A 324 -15.25 -5.87 8.57
C PRO A 324 -14.91 -4.78 7.56
N LEU A 325 -15.45 -3.57 7.75
CA LEU A 325 -15.26 -2.44 6.84
C LEU A 325 -13.86 -1.82 6.97
N GLY A 326 -13.34 -1.71 8.18
CA GLY A 326 -11.98 -1.26 8.44
C GLY A 326 -10.95 -2.18 7.78
N TRP A 327 -11.17 -3.50 7.81
CA TRP A 327 -10.30 -4.44 7.12
C TRP A 327 -10.46 -4.41 5.61
N THR A 328 -11.67 -4.26 5.08
CA THR A 328 -11.84 -4.02 3.63
C THR A 328 -11.06 -2.78 3.21
N ALA A 329 -11.07 -1.71 4.00
CA ALA A 329 -10.26 -0.51 3.72
C ALA A 329 -8.76 -0.80 3.75
N VAL A 330 -8.26 -1.57 4.73
CA VAL A 330 -6.85 -1.97 4.82
C VAL A 330 -6.45 -2.85 3.64
N VAL A 331 -7.28 -3.81 3.23
CA VAL A 331 -7.01 -4.67 2.07
C VAL A 331 -7.01 -3.87 0.78
N LEU A 332 -7.98 -2.96 0.58
CA LEU A 332 -8.00 -2.06 -0.58
C LEU A 332 -6.80 -1.11 -0.59
N TYR A 333 -6.38 -0.62 0.58
CA TYR A 333 -5.18 0.21 0.72
C TYR A 333 -3.89 -0.58 0.47
N PHE A 334 -3.80 -1.81 0.98
CA PHE A 334 -2.67 -2.70 0.70
C PHE A 334 -2.61 -3.08 -0.78
N PHE A 335 -3.77 -3.30 -1.40
CA PHE A 335 -3.88 -3.52 -2.85
C PHE A 335 -3.38 -2.29 -3.62
N ALA A 336 -3.67 -1.08 -3.15
CA ALA A 336 -3.13 0.16 -3.69
C ALA A 336 -1.60 0.29 -3.47
N PHE A 337 -1.10 -0.24 -2.36
CA PHE A 337 0.31 -0.12 -1.94
C PHE A 337 1.23 -1.17 -2.60
N VAL A 338 0.75 -2.38 -2.89
CA VAL A 338 1.57 -3.50 -3.38
C VAL A 338 1.99 -3.38 -4.86
N LYS A 339 1.42 -2.46 -5.63
CA LYS A 339 1.92 -1.93 -6.93
C LYS A 339 0.91 -0.93 -7.49
N HIS A 340 1.31 -0.09 -8.47
CA HIS A 340 0.59 1.03 -9.14
C HIS A 340 -0.84 0.77 -9.72
N LEU A 341 -1.59 -0.21 -9.22
CA LEU A 341 -2.95 -0.55 -9.62
C LEU A 341 -3.98 0.54 -9.24
N TYR A 342 -3.66 1.40 -8.26
CA TYR A 342 -4.54 2.50 -7.85
C TYR A 342 -4.72 3.57 -8.94
N ALA A 343 -3.71 3.79 -9.77
CA ALA A 343 -3.77 4.72 -10.89
C ALA A 343 -4.40 4.09 -12.15
N THR A 344 -4.29 2.77 -12.32
CA THR A 344 -4.76 2.08 -13.54
C THR A 344 -6.19 1.55 -13.44
N ILE A 345 -6.76 1.41 -12.25
CA ILE A 345 -8.10 0.81 -12.07
C ILE A 345 -8.97 1.77 -11.24
N ALA A 346 -9.68 2.66 -11.93
CA ALA A 346 -10.63 3.59 -11.34
C ALA A 346 -11.62 2.96 -10.31
N PRO A 347 -12.14 1.72 -10.50
CA PRO A 347 -13.10 1.14 -9.55
C PRO A 347 -12.50 0.78 -8.18
N LEU A 348 -11.18 0.56 -8.07
CA LEU A 348 -10.53 0.32 -6.77
C LEU A 348 -10.46 1.58 -5.92
N GLY A 349 -10.18 2.73 -6.53
CA GLY A 349 -10.23 4.03 -5.85
C GLY A 349 -11.64 4.37 -5.36
N ILE A 350 -12.67 4.09 -6.18
CA ILE A 350 -14.07 4.24 -5.78
C ILE A 350 -14.44 3.29 -4.65
N GLY A 351 -14.06 2.01 -4.76
CA GLY A 351 -14.30 1.01 -3.73
C GLY A 351 -13.73 1.44 -2.39
N PHE A 352 -12.52 2.02 -2.39
CA PHE A 352 -11.91 2.58 -1.18
C PHE A 352 -12.74 3.73 -0.58
N VAL A 353 -13.17 4.69 -1.41
CA VAL A 353 -14.02 5.81 -0.96
C VAL A 353 -15.37 5.30 -0.43
N VAL A 354 -16.01 4.34 -1.10
CA VAL A 354 -17.28 3.73 -0.69
C VAL A 354 -17.16 3.10 0.69
N VAL A 355 -16.11 2.29 0.91
CA VAL A 355 -15.86 1.65 2.20
C VAL A 355 -15.62 2.69 3.28
N PHE A 356 -14.84 3.73 3.00
CA PHE A 356 -14.54 4.80 3.96
C PHE A 356 -15.80 5.60 4.35
N VAL A 357 -16.61 6.02 3.37
CA VAL A 357 -17.88 6.74 3.59
C VAL A 357 -18.83 5.86 4.41
N TRP A 358 -18.89 4.57 4.09
CA TRP A 358 -19.74 3.62 4.82
C TRP A 358 -19.27 3.45 6.27
N LEU A 359 -17.97 3.29 6.49
CA LEU A 359 -17.36 3.15 7.81
C LEU A 359 -17.62 4.39 8.66
N TRP A 360 -17.34 5.57 8.11
CA TRP A 360 -17.55 6.88 8.75
C TRP A 360 -19.00 7.07 9.21
N SER A 361 -19.95 6.93 8.29
CA SER A 361 -21.37 7.11 8.59
C SER A 361 -21.90 6.03 9.54
N ARG A 362 -21.33 4.82 9.49
CA ARG A 362 -21.68 3.73 10.42
C ARG A 362 -21.23 4.06 11.84
N TRP A 363 -20.03 4.62 12.02
CA TRP A 363 -19.58 5.08 13.33
C TRP A 363 -20.56 6.09 13.94
N GLY A 364 -21.02 7.05 13.15
CA GLY A 364 -22.04 8.01 13.58
C GLY A 364 -23.36 7.36 14.00
N LEU A 365 -23.89 6.44 13.19
CA LEU A 365 -25.14 5.73 13.47
C LEU A 365 -25.05 4.81 14.70
N ASP A 366 -23.97 4.02 14.78
CA ASP A 366 -23.73 3.08 15.88
C ASP A 366 -23.49 3.85 17.18
N ALA A 367 -22.75 4.98 17.15
CA ALA A 367 -22.53 5.83 18.32
C ALA A 367 -23.85 6.32 18.93
N VAL A 368 -24.74 6.91 18.11
CA VAL A 368 -26.04 7.41 18.59
C VAL A 368 -26.92 6.28 19.14
N THR A 369 -26.97 5.16 18.42
CA THR A 369 -27.83 4.03 18.76
C THR A 369 -27.38 3.37 20.06
N PHE A 370 -26.10 3.06 20.17
CA PHE A 370 -25.57 2.36 21.34
C PHE A 370 -25.41 3.26 22.55
N TRP A 371 -25.14 4.55 22.37
CA TRP A 371 -25.14 5.50 23.48
C TRP A 371 -26.49 5.51 24.21
N ASN A 372 -27.59 5.55 23.44
CA ASN A 372 -28.95 5.54 23.99
C ASN A 372 -29.36 4.21 24.64
N GLN A 373 -28.67 3.10 24.32
CA GLN A 373 -28.90 1.77 24.90
C GLN A 373 -28.12 1.57 26.20
N THR A 374 -26.88 2.04 26.26
CA THR A 374 -25.92 1.64 27.29
C THR A 374 -25.69 2.70 28.37
N VAL A 375 -25.91 3.98 28.08
CA VAL A 375 -25.61 5.09 28.99
C VAL A 375 -26.91 5.62 29.64
N GLN A 376 -26.86 5.87 30.96
CA GLN A 376 -28.02 6.40 31.72
C GLN A 376 -28.49 7.77 31.22
N GLN A 377 -27.57 8.64 30.78
CA GLN A 377 -27.87 9.93 30.16
C GLN A 377 -28.07 9.78 28.65
N LYS A 378 -29.32 9.54 28.26
CA LYS A 378 -29.71 9.35 26.86
C LYS A 378 -29.71 10.66 26.08
N ILE A 379 -29.33 10.58 24.81
CA ILE A 379 -29.54 11.67 23.86
C ILE A 379 -31.05 11.78 23.62
N PRO A 380 -31.65 12.97 23.72
CA PRO A 380 -33.06 13.15 23.43
C PRO A 380 -33.45 12.63 22.05
N GLU A 381 -34.52 11.85 21.98
CA GLU A 381 -34.96 11.19 20.74
C GLU A 381 -35.08 12.11 19.50
N PRO A 382 -35.60 13.36 19.57
CA PRO A 382 -35.67 14.21 18.39
C PRO A 382 -34.29 14.63 17.86
N LEU A 383 -33.28 14.75 18.73
CA LEU A 383 -31.90 15.04 18.32
C LEU A 383 -31.23 13.78 17.76
N ALA A 384 -31.45 12.62 18.41
CA ALA A 384 -30.93 11.34 17.95
C ALA A 384 -31.48 10.95 16.57
N LEU A 385 -32.76 11.23 16.28
CA LEU A 385 -33.36 10.99 14.96
C LEU A 385 -32.72 11.89 13.89
N ARG A 386 -32.54 13.18 14.16
CA ARG A 386 -31.90 14.12 13.22
C ARG A 386 -30.45 13.76 12.94
N LEU A 387 -29.69 13.33 13.95
CA LEU A 387 -28.31 12.87 13.76
C LEU A 387 -28.25 11.60 12.90
N ARG A 388 -29.16 10.65 13.14
CA ARG A 388 -29.27 9.43 12.33
C ARG A 388 -29.67 9.73 10.88
N LEU A 389 -30.60 10.66 10.69
CA LEU A 389 -31.01 11.11 9.37
C LEU A 389 -29.84 11.75 8.62
N LEU A 390 -29.08 12.64 9.27
CA LEU A 390 -27.88 13.25 8.68
C LEU A 390 -26.91 12.18 8.20
N MET A 391 -26.55 11.22 9.06
CA MET A 391 -25.58 10.18 8.70
C MET A 391 -26.03 9.34 7.50
N ARG A 392 -27.36 9.11 7.35
CA ARG A 392 -27.92 8.42 6.18
C ARG A 392 -27.88 9.30 4.93
N ILE A 393 -28.29 10.56 5.05
CA ILE A 393 -28.27 11.53 3.94
C ILE A 393 -26.83 11.67 3.43
N VAL A 394 -25.87 11.97 4.30
CA VAL A 394 -24.46 12.10 3.93
C VAL A 394 -23.95 10.83 3.27
N ARG A 395 -24.25 9.64 3.83
CA ARG A 395 -23.84 8.37 3.21
C ARG A 395 -24.35 8.25 1.78
N TYR A 396 -25.66 8.26 1.57
CA TYR A 396 -26.22 7.95 0.27
C TYR A 396 -25.93 9.06 -0.74
N PHE A 397 -25.93 10.32 -0.30
CA PHE A 397 -25.59 11.44 -1.15
C PHE A 397 -24.13 11.39 -1.60
N THR A 398 -23.18 11.18 -0.68
CA THR A 398 -21.76 11.07 -1.05
C THR A 398 -21.50 9.88 -1.97
N LEU A 399 -22.15 8.73 -1.73
CA LEU A 399 -22.03 7.57 -2.63
C LEU A 399 -22.57 7.88 -4.04
N ALA A 400 -23.71 8.56 -4.13
CA ALA A 400 -24.27 9.00 -5.42
C ALA A 400 -23.33 9.98 -6.13
N VAL A 401 -22.77 10.96 -5.42
CA VAL A 401 -21.82 11.91 -6.00
C VAL A 401 -20.54 11.23 -6.46
N VAL A 402 -19.98 10.31 -5.68
CA VAL A 402 -18.78 9.55 -6.08
C VAL A 402 -19.05 8.77 -7.36
N PHE A 403 -20.22 8.15 -7.48
CA PHE A 403 -20.64 7.45 -8.70
C PHE A 403 -20.77 8.41 -9.89
N LEU A 404 -21.41 9.58 -9.70
CA LEU A 404 -21.56 10.59 -10.75
C LEU A 404 -20.22 11.20 -11.18
N VAL A 405 -19.32 11.47 -10.23
CA VAL A 405 -17.96 11.96 -10.51
C VAL A 405 -17.16 10.91 -11.28
N TRP A 406 -17.32 9.63 -10.95
CA TRP A 406 -16.70 8.56 -11.75
C TRP A 406 -17.25 8.54 -13.18
N LEU A 407 -18.54 8.76 -13.36
CA LEU A 407 -19.17 8.69 -14.69
C LEU A 407 -18.82 9.91 -15.57
N TYR A 408 -19.02 11.12 -15.04
CA TYR A 408 -18.92 12.38 -15.81
C TYR A 408 -17.63 13.17 -15.57
N GLY A 409 -16.80 12.75 -14.62
CA GLY A 409 -15.61 13.50 -14.22
C GLY A 409 -15.91 14.60 -13.19
N ARG A 410 -14.85 15.03 -12.50
CA ARG A 410 -14.92 15.98 -11.37
C ARG A 410 -15.35 17.39 -11.80
N THR A 411 -15.01 17.79 -13.03
CA THR A 411 -15.24 19.12 -13.62
C THR A 411 -16.61 19.25 -14.30
N SER A 412 -17.43 18.19 -14.28
CA SER A 412 -18.77 18.23 -14.88
C SER A 412 -19.72 19.19 -14.13
N ILE A 413 -20.67 19.77 -14.87
CA ILE A 413 -21.73 20.64 -14.33
C ILE A 413 -22.55 19.88 -13.26
N ILE A 414 -22.81 18.60 -13.50
CA ILE A 414 -23.55 17.71 -12.59
C ILE A 414 -22.85 17.61 -11.22
N SER A 415 -21.51 17.48 -11.20
CA SER A 415 -20.70 17.45 -9.97
C SER A 415 -20.82 18.76 -9.19
N THR A 416 -20.81 19.91 -9.87
CA THR A 416 -20.99 21.23 -9.26
C THR A 416 -22.38 21.42 -8.68
N ILE A 417 -23.44 21.04 -9.41
CA ILE A 417 -24.83 21.06 -8.93
C ILE A 417 -24.95 20.21 -7.66
N CYS A 418 -24.45 18.98 -7.71
CA CYS A 418 -24.53 18.08 -6.57
C CYS A 418 -23.82 18.65 -5.34
N ASN A 419 -22.66 19.31 -5.51
CA ASN A 419 -21.97 19.98 -4.41
C ASN A 419 -22.82 21.10 -3.79
N ILE A 420 -23.40 22.00 -4.59
CA ILE A 420 -24.24 23.09 -4.07
C ILE A 420 -25.47 22.54 -3.32
N VAL A 421 -26.16 21.57 -3.92
CA VAL A 421 -27.31 20.90 -3.29
C VAL A 421 -26.89 20.25 -1.97
N PHE A 422 -25.72 19.62 -1.89
CA PHE A 422 -25.21 19.03 -0.67
C PHE A 422 -25.03 20.06 0.44
N TYR A 423 -24.40 21.20 0.14
CA TYR A 423 -24.22 22.28 1.12
C TYR A 423 -25.56 22.83 1.62
N LEU A 424 -26.54 23.01 0.73
CA LEU A 424 -27.87 23.48 1.11
C LEU A 424 -28.58 22.48 2.04
N ILE A 425 -28.52 21.18 1.74
CA ILE A 425 -29.08 20.13 2.60
C ILE A 425 -28.44 20.17 3.99
N LEU A 426 -27.10 20.29 4.06
CA LEU A 426 -26.39 20.39 5.33
C LEU A 426 -26.73 21.67 6.10
N ALA A 427 -26.87 22.81 5.42
CA ALA A 427 -27.25 24.07 6.04
C ALA A 427 -28.67 24.02 6.63
N VAL A 428 -29.64 23.51 5.88
CA VAL A 428 -31.02 23.30 6.36
C VAL A 428 -31.05 22.37 7.57
N TRP A 429 -30.27 21.28 7.51
CA TRP A 429 -30.14 20.37 8.64
C TRP A 429 -29.55 21.08 9.87
N SER A 430 -28.48 21.88 9.71
CA SER A 430 -27.82 22.60 10.79
C SER A 430 -28.75 23.58 11.49
N VAL A 431 -29.54 24.36 10.74
CA VAL A 431 -30.55 25.28 11.29
C VAL A 431 -31.56 24.53 12.14
N GLY A 432 -32.13 23.45 11.59
CA GLY A 432 -33.13 22.67 12.30
C GLY A 432 -32.56 21.98 13.56
N PHE A 433 -31.33 21.44 13.48
CA PHE A 433 -30.67 20.77 14.60
C PHE A 433 -30.38 21.76 15.73
N ASN A 434 -29.75 22.90 15.41
CA ASN A 434 -29.40 23.92 16.39
C ASN A 434 -30.64 24.54 17.06
N HIS A 435 -31.73 24.75 16.31
CA HIS A 435 -33.01 25.21 16.89
C HIS A 435 -33.51 24.26 17.99
N LYS A 436 -33.53 22.94 17.72
CA LYS A 436 -33.98 21.93 18.69
C LYS A 436 -33.00 21.72 19.85
N LEU A 437 -31.70 21.91 19.60
CA LEU A 437 -30.68 21.85 20.63
C LEU A 437 -30.83 23.03 21.61
N ASN A 438 -31.00 24.25 21.11
CA ASN A 438 -31.20 25.45 21.92
C ASN A 438 -32.49 25.39 22.74
N GLU A 439 -33.59 24.90 22.14
CA GLU A 439 -34.87 24.70 22.83
C GLU A 439 -34.73 23.78 24.05
N LYS A 440 -33.91 22.73 23.96
CA LYS A 440 -33.71 21.78 25.08
C LYS A 440 -32.75 22.33 26.13
N ILE A 441 -31.71 23.05 25.73
CA ILE A 441 -30.71 23.57 26.69
C ILE A 441 -31.26 24.70 27.52
N SER A 442 -32.04 25.60 26.90
CA SER A 442 -32.75 26.66 27.63
C SER A 442 -33.70 26.11 28.69
N LYS A 443 -34.29 24.93 28.46
CA LYS A 443 -35.23 24.27 29.39
C LYS A 443 -34.55 23.44 30.49
N THR A 444 -33.42 22.78 30.20
CA THR A 444 -32.90 21.69 31.07
C THR A 444 -31.60 22.03 31.80
N VAL A 445 -30.81 23.01 31.35
CA VAL A 445 -29.45 23.21 31.84
C VAL A 445 -29.27 24.60 32.46
N SER A 446 -29.02 24.65 33.77
CA SER A 446 -28.73 25.90 34.49
C SER A 446 -27.25 26.29 34.46
N ALA A 447 -26.33 25.31 34.33
CA ALA A 447 -24.88 25.53 34.43
C ALA A 447 -24.30 26.34 33.25
N THR A 448 -23.63 27.45 33.57
CA THR A 448 -23.04 28.39 32.60
C THR A 448 -21.98 27.74 31.69
N SER A 449 -21.15 26.86 32.22
CA SER A 449 -20.08 26.19 31.45
C SER A 449 -20.63 25.29 30.34
N VAL A 450 -21.74 24.59 30.61
CA VAL A 450 -22.41 23.72 29.62
C VAL A 450 -23.10 24.55 28.55
N LYS A 451 -23.68 25.70 28.94
CA LYS A 451 -24.23 26.67 27.97
C LYS A 451 -23.16 27.21 27.02
N ARG A 452 -22.00 27.64 27.54
CA ARG A 452 -20.87 28.11 26.72
C ARG A 452 -20.37 27.03 25.77
N LEU A 453 -20.13 25.82 26.27
CA LEU A 453 -19.68 24.70 25.43
C LEU A 453 -20.66 24.40 24.30
N THR A 454 -21.96 24.49 24.57
CA THR A 454 -22.96 24.24 23.54
C THR A 454 -23.11 25.40 22.55
N GLN A 455 -22.92 26.65 22.99
CA GLN A 455 -22.86 27.79 22.06
C GLN A 455 -21.73 27.63 21.06
N ILE A 456 -20.54 27.22 21.52
CA ILE A 456 -19.41 26.90 20.64
C ILE A 456 -19.81 25.78 19.67
N ALA A 457 -20.42 24.70 20.16
CA ALA A 457 -20.87 23.61 19.30
C ALA A 457 -21.89 24.08 18.23
N MET A 458 -22.85 24.94 18.59
CA MET A 458 -23.83 25.48 17.65
C MET A 458 -23.16 26.36 16.57
N ILE A 459 -22.21 27.21 16.96
CA ILE A 459 -21.42 28.01 16.00
C ILE A 459 -20.68 27.09 15.03
N THR A 460 -20.01 26.05 15.54
CA THR A 460 -19.30 25.08 14.71
C THR A 460 -20.24 24.35 13.74
N ILE A 461 -21.43 23.95 14.19
CA ILE A 461 -22.44 23.27 13.36
C ILE A 461 -22.91 24.15 12.18
N TYR A 462 -22.92 25.48 12.36
CA TYR A 462 -23.19 26.40 11.24
C TYR A 462 -21.95 26.65 10.38
N LEU A 463 -20.78 26.83 11.01
CA LEU A 463 -19.54 27.18 10.34
C LEU A 463 -19.10 26.13 9.32
N ILE A 464 -19.28 24.83 9.63
CA ILE A 464 -18.85 23.75 8.75
C ILE A 464 -19.53 23.83 7.37
N PRO A 465 -20.88 23.75 7.25
CA PRO A 465 -21.55 23.80 5.97
C PRO A 465 -21.58 25.20 5.36
N MET A 466 -21.81 26.27 6.15
CA MET A 466 -21.91 27.63 5.60
C MET A 466 -20.55 28.15 5.15
N GLY A 467 -19.48 27.88 5.92
CA GLY A 467 -18.12 28.22 5.51
C GLY A 467 -17.73 27.51 4.22
N GLY A 468 -18.01 26.21 4.11
CA GLY A 468 -17.78 25.47 2.87
C GLY A 468 -18.57 26.02 1.68
N LEU A 469 -19.84 26.38 1.87
CA LEU A 469 -20.67 26.99 0.83
C LEU A 469 -20.10 28.34 0.37
N ILE A 470 -19.74 29.23 1.29
CA ILE A 470 -19.15 30.54 0.97
C ILE A 470 -17.85 30.39 0.19
N ILE A 471 -16.97 29.46 0.62
CA ILE A 471 -15.74 29.15 -0.09
C ILE A 471 -16.03 28.64 -1.51
N ASN A 472 -17.05 27.78 -1.67
CA ASN A 472 -17.45 27.24 -2.97
C ASN A 472 -17.93 28.36 -3.91
N LEU A 473 -18.86 29.21 -3.43
CA LEU A 473 -19.43 30.32 -4.20
C LEU A 473 -18.39 31.40 -4.54
N SER A 474 -17.32 31.52 -3.76
CA SER A 474 -16.20 32.42 -4.05
C SER A 474 -15.30 31.93 -5.21
N GLY A 475 -15.51 30.70 -5.67
CA GLY A 475 -14.75 30.05 -6.75
C GLY A 475 -13.67 29.09 -6.27
N TYR A 476 -13.55 28.83 -4.97
CA TYR A 476 -12.53 27.92 -4.40
C TYR A 476 -13.10 26.51 -4.15
N GLN A 477 -13.54 25.84 -5.21
CA GLN A 477 -14.22 24.53 -5.10
C GLN A 477 -13.35 23.45 -4.45
N ALA A 478 -12.06 23.37 -4.81
CA ALA A 478 -11.13 22.39 -4.22
C ALA A 478 -10.96 22.58 -2.71
N PHE A 479 -10.77 23.82 -2.26
CA PHE A 479 -10.69 24.13 -0.82
C PHE A 479 -12.01 23.91 -0.10
N SER A 480 -13.14 24.18 -0.74
CA SER A 480 -14.46 23.90 -0.18
C SER A 480 -14.69 22.41 0.09
N SER A 481 -14.32 21.53 -0.86
CA SER A 481 -14.36 20.07 -0.65
C SER A 481 -13.38 19.64 0.43
N TYR A 482 -12.14 20.16 0.40
CA TYR A 482 -11.13 19.87 1.41
C TYR A 482 -11.59 20.25 2.82
N TRP A 483 -12.27 21.39 2.97
CA TRP A 483 -12.85 21.86 4.22
C TRP A 483 -13.82 20.85 4.81
N LEU A 484 -14.79 20.37 4.03
CA LEU A 484 -15.75 19.37 4.50
C LEU A 484 -15.10 18.02 4.83
N ILE A 485 -14.19 17.54 3.98
CA ILE A 485 -13.49 16.27 4.20
C ILE A 485 -12.66 16.33 5.49
N SER A 486 -11.93 17.43 5.69
CA SER A 486 -11.10 17.65 6.89
C SER A 486 -11.95 17.70 8.17
N TRP A 487 -13.11 18.35 8.13
CA TRP A 487 -14.07 18.33 9.24
C TRP A 487 -14.67 16.94 9.47
N GLY A 488 -14.99 16.18 8.41
CA GLY A 488 -15.49 14.81 8.52
C GLY A 488 -14.49 13.85 9.17
N ILE A 489 -13.21 13.96 8.79
CA ILE A 489 -12.11 13.21 9.41
C ILE A 489 -11.93 13.65 10.87
N SER A 490 -11.91 14.96 11.13
CA SER A 490 -11.80 15.52 12.49
C SER A 490 -12.92 15.03 13.41
N LEU A 491 -14.17 14.98 12.93
CA LEU A 491 -15.32 14.46 13.68
C LEU A 491 -15.14 12.98 14.05
N SER A 492 -14.56 12.19 13.14
CA SER A 492 -14.29 10.77 13.38
C SER A 492 -13.24 10.56 14.45
N ILE A 493 -12.14 11.33 14.36
CA ILE A 493 -11.07 11.29 15.36
C ILE A 493 -11.60 11.77 16.70
N ALA A 494 -12.38 12.86 16.73
CA ALA A 494 -13.01 13.36 17.94
C ALA A 494 -13.95 12.33 18.56
N LEU A 495 -14.77 11.63 17.75
CA LEU A 495 -15.65 10.56 18.22
C LEU A 495 -14.87 9.41 18.85
N TRP A 496 -13.86 8.88 18.16
CA TRP A 496 -13.06 7.77 18.68
C TRP A 496 -12.21 8.20 19.88
N SER A 497 -11.62 9.40 19.84
CA SER A 497 -10.88 9.99 20.94
C SER A 497 -11.76 10.14 22.18
N TRP A 498 -12.99 10.64 22.02
CA TRP A 498 -13.97 10.74 23.11
C TRP A 498 -14.33 9.39 23.71
N LEU A 499 -14.57 8.39 22.86
CA LEU A 499 -14.90 7.03 23.29
C LEU A 499 -13.74 6.38 24.07
N ILE A 500 -12.51 6.48 23.55
CA ILE A 500 -11.30 5.95 24.19
C ILE A 500 -11.00 6.69 25.49
N PHE A 501 -11.14 8.02 25.51
CA PHE A 501 -11.03 8.83 26.72
C PHE A 501 -11.95 8.32 27.83
N HIS A 502 -13.23 8.11 27.50
CA HIS A 502 -14.21 7.61 28.46
C HIS A 502 -13.93 6.17 28.91
N MET A 503 -13.38 5.34 28.02
CA MET A 503 -12.94 3.97 28.33
C MET A 503 -11.75 3.97 29.31
N ILE A 504 -10.74 4.81 29.08
CA ILE A 504 -9.57 4.95 29.97
C ILE A 504 -10.02 5.54 31.31
N ARG A 505 -10.94 6.52 31.31
CA ARG A 505 -11.48 7.11 32.54
C ARG A 505 -12.22 6.08 33.39
N GLU A 506 -13.07 5.25 32.78
CA GLU A 506 -13.75 4.14 33.47
C GLU A 506 -12.75 3.12 34.03
N TRP A 507 -11.65 2.85 33.30
CA TRP A 507 -10.56 2.01 33.80
C TRP A 507 -9.87 2.62 35.03
N HIS A 508 -9.54 3.91 34.96
CA HIS A 508 -8.86 4.61 36.03
C HIS A 508 -9.75 4.74 37.29
N GLU A 509 -11.03 5.07 37.12
CA GLU A 509 -12.01 5.12 38.20
C GLU A 509 -12.14 3.77 38.90
N HIS A 510 -12.22 2.66 38.15
CA HIS A 510 -12.27 1.32 38.73
C HIS A 510 -10.98 0.96 39.46
N PHE A 511 -9.82 1.28 38.89
CA PHE A 511 -8.51 1.08 39.53
C PHE A 511 -8.43 1.82 40.87
N ARG A 512 -8.90 3.07 40.93
CA ARG A 512 -8.95 3.88 42.15
C ARG A 512 -9.92 3.32 43.20
N LYS A 513 -11.12 2.86 42.79
CA LYS A 513 -12.11 2.25 43.71
C LYS A 513 -11.60 0.93 44.31
N SER A 514 -10.97 0.08 43.51
CA SER A 514 -10.36 -1.16 43.99
C SER A 514 -9.13 -0.95 44.89
N SER A 515 -8.57 0.27 44.89
CA SER A 515 -7.41 0.65 45.70
C SER A 515 -7.77 1.08 47.12
N THR A 516 -9.02 1.49 47.37
CA THR A 516 -9.52 1.96 48.67
C THR A 516 -10.24 0.87 49.48
N SER A 517 -10.51 -0.29 48.90
CA SER A 517 -11.08 -1.46 49.58
C SER A 517 -10.00 -2.29 50.30
N ALA A 518 -10.34 -2.93 51.43
CA ALA A 518 -9.43 -3.64 52.34
C ALA A 518 -8.50 -4.73 51.70
N GLY A 519 -8.75 -5.14 50.46
CA GLY A 519 -7.86 -6.00 49.66
C GLY A 519 -6.67 -5.29 48.99
N ALA A 520 -6.38 -4.03 49.34
CA ALA A 520 -5.35 -3.20 48.70
C ALA A 520 -3.90 -3.73 48.84
N LEU A 521 -3.65 -4.63 49.81
CA LEU A 521 -2.33 -5.16 50.16
C LEU A 521 -1.89 -6.41 49.36
N THR A 522 -2.79 -7.08 48.62
CA THR A 522 -2.50 -8.39 47.99
C THR A 522 -2.35 -8.35 46.46
N GLY A 523 -2.48 -7.17 45.83
CA GLY A 523 -2.48 -7.04 44.38
C GLY A 523 -1.09 -7.07 43.72
N LYS A 524 -0.52 -8.26 43.51
CA LYS A 524 0.81 -8.50 42.88
C LYS A 524 1.07 -7.81 41.52
N ASN A 525 0.04 -7.27 40.86
CA ASN A 525 0.13 -6.61 39.54
C ASN A 525 -0.28 -5.12 39.56
N ARG A 526 -0.32 -4.46 40.73
CA ARG A 526 -0.85 -3.09 40.87
C ARG A 526 0.03 -2.00 40.23
N PRO A 527 1.36 -1.98 40.42
CA PRO A 527 2.24 -1.02 39.75
C PRO A 527 2.15 -1.12 38.22
N PHE A 528 2.10 -2.36 37.70
CA PHE A 528 1.94 -2.63 36.28
C PHE A 528 0.61 -2.11 35.71
N LYS A 529 -0.52 -2.34 36.42
CA LYS A 529 -1.83 -1.80 35.99
C LYS A 529 -1.84 -0.27 35.95
N TRP A 530 -1.23 0.38 36.92
CA TRP A 530 -1.12 1.85 36.94
C TRP A 530 -0.29 2.35 35.75
N PHE A 531 0.85 1.71 35.47
CA PHE A 531 1.70 2.02 34.33
C PHE A 531 0.95 1.89 32.99
N CYS A 532 0.20 0.80 32.79
CA CYS A 532 -0.62 0.64 31.58
C CYS A 532 -1.66 1.75 31.43
N ILE A 533 -2.26 2.23 32.53
CA ILE A 533 -3.22 3.34 32.49
C ILE A 533 -2.51 4.65 32.09
N GLN A 534 -1.31 4.93 32.62
CA GLN A 534 -0.55 6.14 32.25
C GLN A 534 -0.10 6.12 30.79
N ILE A 535 0.41 4.98 30.31
CA ILE A 535 0.74 4.83 28.88
C ILE A 535 -0.51 5.00 28.02
N SER A 536 -1.66 4.48 28.45
CA SER A 536 -2.91 4.64 27.69
C SER A 536 -3.31 6.11 27.57
N TRP A 537 -3.14 6.91 28.63
CA TRP A 537 -3.38 8.36 28.59
C TRP A 537 -2.42 9.08 27.65
N LEU A 538 -1.13 8.77 27.72
CA LEU A 538 -0.11 9.35 26.86
C LEU A 538 -0.35 8.99 25.39
N ALA A 539 -0.62 7.71 25.10
CA ALA A 539 -0.92 7.23 23.76
C ALA A 539 -2.21 7.86 23.21
N TRP A 540 -3.27 7.94 24.02
CA TRP A 540 -4.52 8.59 23.62
C TRP A 540 -4.30 10.05 23.20
N PHE A 541 -3.53 10.82 23.99
CA PHE A 541 -3.24 12.22 23.68
C PHE A 541 -2.50 12.36 22.35
N TRP A 542 -1.38 11.64 22.17
CA TRP A 542 -0.57 11.73 20.96
C TRP A 542 -1.29 11.22 19.71
N ILE A 543 -2.00 10.09 19.81
CA ILE A 543 -2.78 9.55 18.68
C ILE A 543 -3.88 10.53 18.27
N SER A 544 -4.56 11.14 19.24
CA SER A 544 -5.61 12.13 18.95
C SER A 544 -5.04 13.39 18.31
N LEU A 545 -3.90 13.88 18.82
CA LEU A 545 -3.22 15.04 18.27
C LEU A 545 -2.72 14.80 16.85
N ILE A 546 -1.99 13.71 16.61
CA ILE A 546 -1.50 13.31 15.29
C ILE A 546 -2.66 13.11 14.33
N GLY A 547 -3.75 12.46 14.80
CA GLY A 547 -4.96 12.30 14.00
C GLY A 547 -5.56 13.65 13.59
N LEU A 548 -5.66 14.60 14.51
CA LEU A 548 -6.23 15.92 14.20
C LEU A 548 -5.35 16.71 13.21
N ILE A 549 -4.02 16.63 13.35
CA ILE A 549 -3.09 17.21 12.38
C ILE A 549 -3.26 16.51 11.02
N PHE A 550 -3.36 15.16 11.01
CA PHE A 550 -3.63 14.39 9.80
C PHE A 550 -4.91 14.86 9.12
N ALA A 551 -5.97 15.18 9.86
CA ALA A 551 -7.24 15.65 9.30
C ALA A 551 -7.08 16.94 8.46
N TRP A 552 -6.13 17.81 8.82
CA TRP A 552 -5.84 19.09 8.16
C TRP A 552 -4.52 19.11 7.38
N TYR A 553 -3.92 17.94 7.17
CA TYR A 553 -2.76 17.81 6.30
C TYR A 553 -3.19 17.67 4.84
N VAL A 554 -2.69 18.50 3.93
CA VAL A 554 -3.12 18.49 2.52
C VAL A 554 -2.75 17.17 1.83
N ASP A 555 -1.55 16.65 2.09
CA ASP A 555 -1.02 15.48 1.38
C ASP A 555 -1.01 14.22 2.25
N LYS A 556 -2.17 13.57 2.36
CA LYS A 556 -2.40 12.45 3.29
C LYS A 556 -1.42 11.28 3.10
N THR A 557 -0.90 11.04 1.90
CA THR A 557 0.01 9.92 1.61
C THR A 557 1.39 10.12 2.23
N ARG A 558 1.93 11.33 2.15
CA ARG A 558 3.26 11.69 2.69
C ARG A 558 3.26 12.07 4.16
N PHE A 559 2.08 12.16 4.78
CA PHE A 559 1.93 12.55 6.18
C PHE A 559 2.79 11.69 7.12
N PHE A 560 2.75 10.36 6.98
CA PHE A 560 3.50 9.47 7.87
C PHE A 560 5.01 9.64 7.74
N ILE A 561 5.52 9.79 6.51
CA ILE A 561 6.94 10.04 6.24
C ILE A 561 7.38 11.35 6.93
N ASN A 562 6.59 12.41 6.79
CA ASN A 562 6.89 13.71 7.37
C ASN A 562 6.77 13.72 8.90
N ILE A 563 5.85 12.95 9.47
CA ILE A 563 5.78 12.75 10.93
C ILE A 563 7.00 11.99 11.44
N VAL A 564 7.45 10.94 10.74
CA VAL A 564 8.67 10.22 11.11
C VAL A 564 9.88 11.16 11.08
N GLN A 565 10.02 11.97 10.01
CA GLN A 565 11.07 12.97 9.90
C GLN A 565 11.01 14.01 11.03
N LEU A 566 9.80 14.52 11.35
CA LEU A 566 9.59 15.44 12.48
C LEU A 566 9.94 14.79 13.82
N MET A 567 9.59 13.52 14.00
CA MET A 567 9.95 12.73 15.17
C MET A 567 11.45 12.47 15.25
N THR A 568 12.21 12.57 14.16
CA THR A 568 13.68 12.44 14.17
C THR A 568 14.41 13.79 14.22
N LEU A 569 13.70 14.90 14.12
CA LEU A 569 14.28 16.24 14.11
C LEU A 569 14.91 16.53 15.48
N SER A 570 16.22 16.76 15.49
CA SER A 570 16.94 17.21 16.68
C SER A 570 16.90 18.74 16.77
N LEU A 571 16.29 19.27 17.83
CA LEU A 571 16.36 20.69 18.16
C LEU A 571 17.54 20.89 19.13
N PRO A 572 18.63 21.55 18.72
CA PRO A 572 19.72 21.89 19.62
C PRO A 572 19.28 23.02 20.54
N ILE A 573 19.20 22.76 21.85
CA ILE A 573 19.02 23.78 22.89
C ILE A 573 20.26 23.73 23.79
N GLY A 574 21.23 24.62 23.53
CA GLY A 574 22.52 24.59 24.20
C GLY A 574 23.35 23.36 23.79
N SER A 575 23.80 22.56 24.76
CA SER A 575 24.52 21.29 24.52
C SER A 575 23.60 20.07 24.40
N LEU A 576 22.28 20.24 24.55
CA LEU A 576 21.30 19.16 24.52
C LEU A 576 20.60 19.11 23.16
N ASN A 577 20.74 17.98 22.47
CA ASN A 577 19.93 17.66 21.29
C ASN A 577 18.62 17.03 21.75
N ILE A 578 17.57 17.84 21.86
CA ILE A 578 16.25 17.34 22.22
C ILE A 578 15.56 16.86 20.95
N ASN A 579 15.34 15.56 20.89
CA ASN A 579 14.53 14.90 19.88
C ASN A 579 13.23 14.39 20.55
N LEU A 580 12.10 14.48 19.86
CA LEU A 580 10.79 14.01 20.34
C LEU A 580 10.81 12.53 20.77
N VAL A 581 11.57 11.69 20.05
CA VAL A 581 11.79 10.28 20.38
C VAL A 581 12.52 10.13 21.71
N ASN A 582 13.53 10.96 21.96
CA ASN A 582 14.27 10.94 23.23
C ASN A 582 13.39 11.41 24.38
N LEU A 583 12.52 12.41 24.17
CA LEU A 583 11.58 12.89 25.18
C LEU A 583 10.55 11.80 25.54
N LEU A 584 10.01 11.10 24.54
CA LEU A 584 9.12 9.97 24.75
C LEU A 584 9.84 8.80 25.44
N GLY A 585 11.10 8.56 25.08
CA GLY A 585 12.00 7.61 25.75
C GLY A 585 12.20 7.95 27.24
N ILE A 586 12.51 9.20 27.57
CA ILE A 586 12.66 9.68 28.96
C ILE A 586 11.36 9.47 29.75
N ALA A 587 10.20 9.81 29.18
CA ALA A 587 8.92 9.61 29.83
C ALA A 587 8.65 8.12 30.11
N ILE A 588 8.96 7.23 29.17
CA ILE A 588 8.84 5.77 29.35
C ILE A 588 9.83 5.29 30.42
N VAL A 589 11.09 5.71 30.36
CA VAL A 589 12.12 5.32 31.35
C VAL A 589 11.70 5.78 32.75
N LEU A 590 11.25 7.01 32.93
CA LEU A 590 10.74 7.51 34.22
C LEU A 590 9.56 6.68 34.74
N LEU A 591 8.62 6.32 33.86
CA LEU A 591 7.48 5.49 34.21
C LEU A 591 7.91 4.06 34.58
N VAL A 592 8.85 3.46 33.85
CA VAL A 592 9.41 2.12 34.11
C VAL A 592 10.19 2.10 35.42
N THR A 593 11.06 3.09 35.66
CA THR A 593 11.81 3.25 36.92
C THR A 593 10.87 3.41 38.10
N HIS A 594 9.77 4.15 37.96
CA HIS A 594 8.76 4.25 39.02
C HIS A 594 8.09 2.90 39.31
N VAL A 595 7.85 2.07 38.29
CA VAL A 595 7.29 0.72 38.48
C VAL A 595 8.28 -0.19 39.19
N LEU A 596 9.54 -0.21 38.74
CA LEU A 596 10.62 -1.03 39.31
C LEU A 596 10.93 -0.67 40.76
N THR A 597 10.86 0.60 41.14
CA THR A 597 11.10 1.06 42.52
C THR A 597 9.95 0.76 43.49
N ARG A 598 8.78 0.33 42.99
CA ARG A 598 7.58 -0.01 43.80
C ARG A 598 7.18 -1.49 43.75
N ILE A 599 7.89 -2.30 42.98
CA ILE A 599 7.85 -3.77 43.03
C ILE A 599 8.86 -4.21 44.07
#